data_AF-A0AAD7R7B1-F1
#
_entry.id   AF-A0AAD7R7B1-F1
#
_cell.length_a   1.000
_cell.length_b   1.000
_cell.length_c   1.000
_cell.angle_alpha   90.00
_cell.angle_beta   90.00
_cell.angle_gamma   90.00
#
_symmetry.space_group_name_H-M   'P 1'
#
loop_
_entity.id
_entity.type
_entity.pdbx_description
1 polymer ?
#
loop_
_entity_poly.entity_id
_entity_poly.type
_entity_poly.pdbx_seq_one_letter_code
_entity_poly.pdbx_strand_id
1 'polypeptide(L)'
;MFEELSSLSLTLQRNDLIIPQATSELRKTVTRLEALKFRAKAGGMLEKIQTMLAQQQGDERRFQGITMKGNLKGFMDLTNPQLKQHMEAAINIGVDNLKARSGCNMAAIQDEWQGLKILVSHNFKDKVYSGLWETMLTKDPYRHDYKNILELVQLMLVLPISAAQC
;
A
#
# COMPACT_ATOMS: atom_id res chain seq x y z
N MET A 1 -6.05 7.08 -0.43
CA MET A 1 -5.26 6.30 0.53
C MET A 1 -5.94 4.98 0.85
N PHE A 2 -7.07 4.97 1.56
CA PHE A 2 -7.80 3.73 1.92
C PHE A 2 -8.15 2.84 0.72
N GLU A 3 -8.57 3.45 -0.40
CA GLU A 3 -8.87 2.70 -1.61
C GLU A 3 -7.64 2.00 -2.21
N GLU A 4 -6.47 2.66 -2.23
CA GLU A 4 -5.22 2.04 -2.71
C GLU A 4 -4.79 0.90 -1.78
N LEU A 5 -4.92 1.08 -0.46
CA LEU A 5 -4.61 0.03 0.51
C LEU A 5 -5.58 -1.15 0.44
N SER A 6 -6.88 -0.88 0.23
CA SER A 6 -7.90 -1.92 0.03
C SER A 6 -7.65 -2.70 -1.24
N SER A 7 -7.35 -2.02 -2.35
CA SER A 7 -6.98 -2.67 -3.62
C SER A 7 -5.73 -3.54 -3.48
N LEU A 8 -4.72 -3.07 -2.75
CA LEU A 8 -3.52 -3.86 -2.45
C LEU A 8 -3.89 -5.10 -1.64
N SER A 9 -4.66 -4.93 -0.55
CA SER A 9 -5.10 -6.05 0.30
C SER A 9 -5.85 -7.11 -0.49
N LEU A 10 -6.83 -6.72 -1.31
CA LEU A 10 -7.59 -7.64 -2.16
C LEU A 10 -6.70 -8.38 -3.16
N THR A 11 -5.70 -7.69 -3.70
CA THR A 11 -4.77 -8.32 -4.66
C THR A 11 -3.87 -9.32 -3.98
N LEU A 12 -3.33 -8.99 -2.80
CA LEU A 12 -2.46 -9.88 -2.01
C LEU A 12 -3.18 -11.12 -1.47
N GLN A 13 -4.52 -11.10 -1.40
CA GLN A 13 -5.36 -12.23 -1.00
C GLN A 13 -5.66 -13.22 -2.14
N ARG A 14 -5.20 -12.96 -3.37
CA ARG A 14 -5.47 -13.85 -4.50
C ARG A 14 -4.64 -15.13 -4.43
N ASN A 15 -5.29 -16.28 -4.64
CA ASN A 15 -4.68 -17.60 -4.58
C ASN A 15 -3.65 -17.86 -5.70
N ASP A 16 -3.75 -17.15 -6.83
CA ASP A 16 -2.88 -17.26 -7.99
C ASP A 16 -1.75 -16.21 -8.00
N LEU A 17 -1.64 -15.40 -6.94
CA LEU A 17 -0.66 -14.32 -6.89
C LEU A 17 0.77 -14.86 -6.74
N ILE A 18 1.61 -14.53 -7.72
CA ILE A 18 3.05 -14.84 -7.68
C ILE A 18 3.87 -13.67 -7.11
N ILE A 19 5.05 -13.98 -6.57
CA ILE A 19 5.96 -13.02 -5.91
C ILE A 19 6.27 -11.77 -6.77
N PRO A 20 6.59 -11.88 -8.07
CA PRO A 20 6.84 -10.70 -8.90
C PRO A 20 5.61 -9.78 -9.02
N GLN A 21 4.41 -10.37 -9.07
CA GLN A 21 3.17 -9.61 -9.18
C GLN A 21 2.85 -8.92 -7.85
N ALA A 22 3.02 -9.62 -6.72
CA ALA A 22 2.89 -9.02 -5.39
C ALA A 22 3.83 -7.82 -5.20
N THR A 23 5.09 -7.96 -5.64
CA THR A 23 6.09 -6.88 -5.58
C THR A 23 5.71 -5.70 -6.48
N SER A 24 5.22 -5.99 -7.68
CA SER A 24 4.75 -4.96 -8.61
C SER A 24 3.59 -4.15 -8.03
N GLU A 25 2.60 -4.83 -7.43
CA GLU A 25 1.43 -4.18 -6.84
C GLU A 25 1.77 -3.38 -5.58
N LEU A 26 2.67 -3.89 -4.73
CA LEU A 26 3.24 -3.11 -3.62
C LEU A 26 3.92 -1.83 -4.11
N ARG A 27 4.79 -1.94 -5.12
CA ARG A 27 5.50 -0.79 -5.69
C ARG A 27 4.53 0.25 -6.27
N LYS A 28 3.54 -0.21 -7.06
CA LYS A 28 2.48 0.65 -7.60
C LYS A 28 1.72 1.36 -6.49
N THR A 29 1.37 0.65 -5.43
CA THR A 29 0.64 1.21 -4.28
C THR A 29 1.46 2.28 -3.58
N VAL A 30 2.75 2.04 -3.30
CA VAL A 30 3.66 3.03 -2.73
C VAL A 30 3.72 4.28 -3.62
N THR A 31 3.96 4.12 -4.92
CA THR A 31 4.03 5.26 -5.85
C THR A 31 2.72 6.04 -5.92
N ARG A 32 1.57 5.36 -5.90
CA ARG A 32 0.25 6.01 -5.91
C ARG A 32 -0.02 6.76 -4.60
N LEU A 33 0.36 6.19 -3.46
CA LEU A 33 0.27 6.86 -2.16
C LEU A 33 1.17 8.10 -2.11
N GLU A 34 2.41 7.99 -2.58
CA GLU A 34 3.33 9.14 -2.66
C GLU A 34 2.80 10.23 -3.59
N ALA A 35 2.15 9.86 -4.71
CA ALA A 35 1.52 10.82 -5.62
C ALA A 35 0.34 11.58 -4.99
N LEU A 36 -0.33 11.03 -3.96
CA LEU A 36 -1.43 11.73 -3.26
C LEU A 36 -0.96 12.99 -2.54
N LYS A 37 0.35 13.16 -2.30
CA LYS A 37 0.92 14.40 -1.74
C LYS A 37 0.76 15.59 -2.69
N PHE A 38 0.84 15.31 -3.99
CA PHE A 38 0.88 16.33 -5.03
C PHE A 38 -0.46 16.52 -5.73
N ARG A 39 -1.29 15.46 -5.78
CA ARG A 39 -2.60 15.50 -6.42
C ARG A 39 -3.64 14.78 -5.58
N ALA A 40 -4.73 15.48 -5.26
CA ALA A 40 -5.95 14.81 -4.82
C ALA A 40 -6.44 13.89 -5.95
N LYS A 41 -7.08 12.76 -5.59
CA LYS A 41 -7.61 11.83 -6.57
C LYS A 41 -8.74 12.50 -7.37
N ALA A 42 -8.62 12.47 -8.70
CA ALA A 42 -9.66 12.95 -9.61
C ALA A 42 -10.99 12.20 -9.40
N GLY A 43 -12.09 12.91 -9.31
CA GLY A 43 -13.42 12.41 -8.94
C GLY A 43 -13.54 11.92 -7.49
N GLY A 44 -12.50 12.13 -6.66
CA GLY A 44 -12.46 11.70 -5.26
C GLY A 44 -13.36 12.53 -4.35
N MET A 45 -13.51 12.09 -3.10
CA MET A 45 -14.37 12.79 -2.13
C MET A 45 -13.89 14.21 -1.84
N LEU A 46 -12.57 14.43 -1.85
CA LEU A 46 -11.97 15.76 -1.73
C LEU A 46 -12.41 16.69 -2.85
N GLU A 47 -12.32 16.25 -4.10
CA GLU A 47 -12.78 17.03 -5.25
C GLU A 47 -14.29 17.26 -5.18
N LYS A 48 -15.09 16.23 -4.86
CA LYS A 48 -16.55 16.37 -4.66
C LYS A 48 -16.91 17.39 -3.59
N ILE A 49 -16.17 17.41 -2.47
CA ILE A 49 -16.33 18.41 -1.41
C ILE A 49 -15.98 19.79 -1.95
N GLN A 50 -14.88 19.94 -2.70
CA GLN A 50 -14.52 21.21 -3.33
C GLN A 50 -15.58 21.70 -4.32
N THR A 51 -16.08 20.82 -5.20
CA THR A 51 -17.12 21.17 -6.17
C THR A 51 -18.42 21.55 -5.46
N MET A 52 -18.83 20.80 -4.44
CA MET A 52 -20.01 21.13 -3.61
C MET A 52 -19.85 22.48 -2.93
N LEU A 53 -18.68 22.76 -2.37
CA LEU A 53 -18.40 24.02 -1.69
C LEU A 53 -18.27 25.19 -2.67
N ALA A 54 -17.81 24.97 -3.90
CA ALA A 54 -17.70 25.99 -4.95
C ALA A 54 -19.06 26.32 -5.60
N GLN A 55 -19.98 25.36 -5.64
CA GLN A 55 -21.33 25.54 -6.20
C GLN A 55 -22.32 26.23 -5.24
N GLN A 56 -21.99 26.34 -3.94
CA GLN A 56 -22.84 27.03 -2.97
C GLN A 56 -22.59 28.54 -2.98
N GLN A 57 -23.59 29.33 -3.36
CA GLN A 57 -23.60 30.79 -3.28
C GLN A 57 -24.20 31.26 -1.93
N GLY A 58 -23.42 31.99 -1.13
CA GLY A 58 -23.84 32.57 0.16
C GLY A 58 -22.81 32.37 1.28
N ASP A 59 -22.94 33.14 2.37
CA ASP A 59 -22.10 33.02 3.58
C ASP A 59 -22.43 31.77 4.42
N GLU A 60 -23.62 31.19 4.24
CA GLU A 60 -24.01 29.92 4.85
C GLU A 60 -23.76 28.76 3.88
N ARG A 61 -22.89 27.83 4.28
CA ARG A 61 -22.65 26.60 3.53
C ARG A 61 -23.24 25.41 4.26
N ARG A 62 -23.81 24.45 3.53
CA ARG A 62 -24.37 23.22 4.10
C ARG A 62 -23.57 22.00 3.65
N PHE A 63 -23.11 21.20 4.60
CA PHE A 63 -22.45 19.92 4.35
C PHE A 63 -23.14 18.81 5.16
N GLN A 64 -23.65 17.78 4.49
CA GLN A 64 -24.36 16.66 5.12
C GLN A 64 -25.47 17.08 6.10
N GLY A 65 -26.22 18.14 5.77
CA GLY A 65 -27.29 18.68 6.63
C GLY A 65 -26.84 19.64 7.74
N ILE A 66 -25.52 19.76 7.97
CA ILE A 66 -24.95 20.70 8.95
C ILE A 66 -24.72 22.05 8.27
N THR A 67 -25.26 23.12 8.87
CA THR A 67 -24.98 24.50 8.44
C THR A 67 -23.65 24.96 9.05
N MET A 68 -22.66 25.16 8.19
CA MET A 68 -21.36 25.72 8.52
C MET A 68 -21.45 27.25 8.44
N LYS A 69 -21.16 27.94 9.56
CA LYS A 69 -21.05 29.40 9.65
C LYS A 69 -19.60 29.79 9.93
N GLY A 70 -19.04 30.70 9.15
CA GLY A 70 -17.67 31.20 9.33
C GLY A 70 -16.88 31.35 8.02
N ASN A 71 -15.66 31.90 8.11
CA ASN A 71 -14.80 32.12 6.96
C ASN A 71 -14.23 30.80 6.42
N LEU A 72 -14.88 30.24 5.40
CA LEU A 72 -14.48 28.99 4.74
C LEU A 72 -13.49 29.18 3.58
N LYS A 73 -12.95 30.40 3.36
CA LYS A 73 -11.97 30.65 2.29
C LYS A 73 -10.76 29.71 2.39
N GLY A 74 -10.27 29.45 3.60
CA GLY A 74 -9.14 28.53 3.84
C GLY A 74 -9.47 27.03 3.69
N PHE A 75 -10.73 26.66 3.44
CA PHE A 75 -11.16 25.27 3.22
C PHE A 75 -11.25 24.94 1.72
N MET A 76 -11.53 25.95 0.88
CA MET A 76 -11.51 25.82 -0.58
C MET A 76 -10.08 25.78 -1.13
N ASP A 77 -9.17 26.49 -0.46
CA ASP A 77 -7.74 26.44 -0.74
C ASP A 77 -7.11 25.21 -0.07
N LEU A 78 -6.93 24.13 -0.86
CA LEU A 78 -5.98 23.06 -0.51
C LEU A 78 -4.52 23.57 -0.36
N THR A 79 -4.29 24.85 -0.65
CA THR A 79 -3.11 25.64 -0.30
C THR A 79 -3.01 25.97 1.19
N ASN A 80 -4.02 25.65 2.01
CA ASN A 80 -3.92 25.78 3.46
C ASN A 80 -2.73 24.96 3.97
N PRO A 81 -1.68 25.61 4.49
CA PRO A 81 -0.45 24.93 4.86
C PRO A 81 -0.67 23.85 5.92
N GLN A 82 -1.64 24.04 6.83
CA GLN A 82 -1.95 23.06 7.87
C GLN A 82 -2.61 21.81 7.29
N LEU A 83 -3.61 21.95 6.41
CA LEU A 83 -4.27 20.79 5.80
C LEU A 83 -3.31 20.00 4.91
N LYS A 84 -2.48 20.71 4.14
CA LYS A 84 -1.42 20.10 3.33
C LYS A 84 -0.41 19.34 4.19
N GLN A 85 0.06 19.92 5.30
CA GLN A 85 0.96 19.26 6.24
C GLN A 85 0.33 18.02 6.88
N HIS A 86 -0.94 18.08 7.31
CA HIS A 86 -1.63 16.93 7.88
C HIS A 86 -1.82 15.81 6.85
N MET A 87 -2.12 16.15 5.60
CA MET A 87 -2.24 15.18 4.51
C MET A 87 -0.89 14.53 4.18
N GLU A 88 0.17 15.34 4.06
CA GLU A 88 1.53 14.85 3.84
C GLU A 88 2.00 13.95 4.99
N ALA A 89 1.74 14.33 6.24
CA ALA A 89 2.07 13.53 7.42
C ALA A 89 1.32 12.19 7.42
N ALA A 90 0.01 12.19 7.15
CA ALA A 90 -0.77 10.96 7.07
C ALA A 90 -0.29 10.04 5.94
N ILE A 91 0.06 10.60 4.78
CA ILE A 91 0.62 9.83 3.67
C ILE A 91 2.00 9.28 4.03
N ASN A 92 2.88 10.09 4.64
CA ASN A 92 4.20 9.64 5.07
C ASN A 92 4.09 8.50 6.07
N ILE A 93 3.25 8.64 7.11
CA ILE A 93 2.98 7.58 8.09
C ILE A 93 2.48 6.31 7.39
N GLY A 94 1.59 6.42 6.41
CA GLY A 94 1.10 5.27 5.66
C GLY A 94 2.16 4.59 4.80
N VAL A 95 2.97 5.39 4.09
CA VAL A 95 4.05 4.91 3.24
C VAL A 95 5.16 4.29 4.08
N ASP A 96 5.53 4.91 5.19
CA ASP A 96 6.56 4.43 6.10
C ASP A 96 6.11 3.15 6.80
N ASN A 97 4.85 3.07 7.24
CA ASN A 97 4.29 1.82 7.75
C ASN A 97 4.25 0.72 6.69
N LEU A 98 3.94 1.05 5.43
CA LEU A 98 3.95 0.08 4.34
C LEU A 98 5.37 -0.40 4.04
N LYS A 99 6.35 0.51 4.02
CA LYS A 99 7.78 0.21 3.82
C LYS A 99 8.35 -0.60 4.98
N ALA A 100 8.05 -0.22 6.22
CA ALA A 100 8.49 -0.91 7.44
C ALA A 100 7.85 -2.29 7.57
N ARG A 101 6.56 -2.44 7.26
CA ARG A 101 5.89 -3.75 7.20
C ARG A 101 6.41 -4.60 6.06
N SER A 102 6.84 -3.98 4.96
CA SER A 102 7.52 -4.73 3.92
C SER A 102 8.88 -5.23 4.36
N GLY A 103 9.76 -4.42 4.94
CA GLY A 103 11.14 -4.84 5.27
C GLY A 103 11.99 -5.20 4.04
N CYS A 104 11.35 -5.54 2.93
CA CYS A 104 11.94 -6.05 1.72
C CYS A 104 12.53 -4.93 0.87
N ASN A 105 13.77 -5.11 0.42
CA ASN A 105 14.29 -4.40 -0.73
C ASN A 105 13.61 -4.90 -2.01
N MET A 106 12.54 -4.20 -2.44
CA MET A 106 11.78 -4.52 -3.64
C MET A 106 12.60 -4.60 -4.94
N ALA A 107 13.81 -4.02 -4.99
CA ALA A 107 14.71 -4.16 -6.12
C ALA A 107 15.40 -5.54 -6.13
N ALA A 108 15.78 -6.05 -4.95
CA ALA A 108 16.47 -7.33 -4.80
C ALA A 108 15.53 -8.54 -4.96
N ILE A 109 14.23 -8.40 -4.65
CA ILE A 109 13.25 -9.50 -4.73
C ILE A 109 13.22 -10.15 -6.13
N GLN A 110 13.38 -9.36 -7.19
CA GLN A 110 13.33 -9.90 -8.54
C GLN A 110 14.54 -10.81 -8.83
N ASP A 111 15.74 -10.40 -8.42
CA ASP A 111 16.97 -11.16 -8.59
C ASP A 111 16.98 -12.39 -7.68
N GLU A 112 16.58 -12.22 -6.42
CA GLU A 112 16.37 -13.32 -5.48
C GLU A 112 15.38 -14.35 -6.03
N TRP A 113 14.32 -13.91 -6.71
CA TRP A 113 13.27 -14.81 -7.19
C TRP A 113 13.75 -15.65 -8.35
N GLN A 114 14.59 -15.08 -9.23
CA GLN A 114 15.25 -15.84 -10.27
C GLN A 114 16.23 -16.84 -9.66
N GLY A 115 17.05 -16.42 -8.69
CA GLY A 115 17.97 -17.29 -7.98
C GLY A 115 17.27 -18.46 -7.29
N LEU A 116 16.15 -18.20 -6.62
CA LEU A 116 15.35 -19.22 -5.94
C LEU A 116 14.78 -20.25 -6.93
N LYS A 117 14.25 -19.81 -8.08
CA LYS A 117 13.77 -20.74 -9.12
C LYS A 117 14.87 -21.66 -9.63
N ILE A 118 16.07 -21.11 -9.86
CA ILE A 118 17.24 -21.89 -10.28
C ILE A 118 17.61 -22.90 -9.18
N LEU A 119 17.71 -22.46 -7.93
CA LEU A 119 18.05 -23.29 -6.78
C LEU A 119 17.07 -24.45 -6.62
N VAL A 120 15.77 -24.19 -6.66
CA VAL A 120 14.70 -25.20 -6.57
C VAL A 120 14.78 -26.19 -7.72
N SER A 121 14.96 -25.71 -8.95
CA SER A 121 15.05 -26.56 -10.14
C SER A 121 16.28 -27.48 -10.14
N HIS A 122 17.37 -27.09 -9.47
CA HIS A 122 18.59 -27.90 -9.44
C HIS A 122 18.70 -28.81 -8.22
N ASN A 123 18.21 -28.36 -7.06
CA ASN A 123 18.54 -28.99 -5.78
C ASN A 123 17.34 -29.49 -4.98
N PHE A 124 16.11 -29.13 -5.38
CA PHE A 124 14.91 -29.41 -4.57
C PHE A 124 13.72 -29.92 -5.39
N LYS A 125 13.96 -30.47 -6.58
CA LYS A 125 12.89 -31.02 -7.45
C LYS A 125 12.11 -32.16 -6.80
N ASP A 126 12.74 -32.88 -5.90
CA ASP A 126 12.24 -34.04 -5.15
C ASP A 126 11.62 -33.66 -3.80
N LYS A 127 11.74 -32.40 -3.36
CA LYS A 127 11.15 -31.95 -2.09
C LYS A 127 9.69 -31.58 -2.24
N VAL A 128 8.90 -32.02 -1.27
CA VAL A 128 7.54 -31.53 -1.05
C VAL A 128 7.53 -30.04 -0.64
N TYR A 129 6.49 -29.32 -1.05
CA TYR A 129 6.37 -27.87 -0.88
C TYR A 129 6.64 -27.39 0.56
N SER A 130 6.09 -28.07 1.57
CA SER A 130 6.30 -27.74 2.99
C SER A 130 7.77 -27.88 3.39
N GLY A 131 8.42 -28.98 3.02
CA GLY A 131 9.82 -29.23 3.33
C GLY A 131 10.79 -28.29 2.59
N LEU A 132 10.40 -27.78 1.42
CA LEU A 132 11.13 -26.72 0.73
C LEU A 132 11.13 -25.43 1.55
N TRP A 133 9.95 -24.94 1.93
CA TRP A 133 9.83 -23.70 2.71
C TRP A 133 10.44 -23.80 4.10
N GLU A 134 10.29 -24.95 4.77
CA GLU A 134 10.99 -25.22 6.03
C GLU A 134 12.50 -25.10 5.87
N THR A 135 13.07 -25.63 4.76
CA THR A 135 14.50 -25.50 4.46
C THR A 135 14.90 -24.05 4.22
N MET A 136 14.12 -23.30 3.44
CA MET A 136 14.41 -21.89 3.15
C MET A 136 14.31 -21.00 4.39
N LEU A 137 13.41 -21.32 5.32
CA LEU A 137 13.19 -20.54 6.54
C LEU A 137 14.17 -20.87 7.67
N THR A 138 14.74 -22.08 7.69
CA THR A 138 15.53 -22.57 8.84
C THR A 138 17.02 -22.75 8.56
N LYS A 139 17.43 -22.96 7.30
CA LYS A 139 18.84 -23.24 6.97
C LYS A 139 19.55 -22.02 6.40
N ASP A 140 20.74 -21.77 6.92
CA ASP A 140 21.71 -20.87 6.29
C ASP A 140 22.39 -21.57 5.09
N PRO A 141 22.72 -20.84 4.02
CA PRO A 141 22.60 -19.38 3.87
C PRO A 141 21.24 -18.90 3.35
N TYR A 142 20.30 -19.81 3.03
CA TYR A 142 19.06 -19.49 2.33
C TYR A 142 18.17 -18.45 3.02
N ARG A 143 18.11 -18.50 4.35
CA ARG A 143 17.35 -17.52 5.14
C ARG A 143 17.88 -16.08 4.96
N HIS A 144 19.18 -15.94 4.76
CA HIS A 144 19.83 -14.65 4.54
C HIS A 144 19.73 -14.24 3.06
N ASP A 145 20.08 -15.14 2.15
CA ASP A 145 20.18 -14.88 0.71
C ASP A 145 18.82 -14.56 0.06
N TYR A 146 17.73 -15.09 0.61
CA TYR A 146 16.36 -14.86 0.13
C TYR A 146 15.48 -14.10 1.13
N LYS A 147 16.09 -13.34 2.04
CA LYS A 147 15.38 -12.64 3.11
C LYS A 147 14.22 -11.80 2.59
N ASN A 148 14.40 -11.07 1.49
CA ASN A 148 13.38 -10.17 0.96
C ASN A 148 12.17 -10.94 0.40
N ILE A 149 12.40 -12.10 -0.23
CA ILE A 149 11.33 -13.02 -0.62
C ILE A 149 10.58 -13.56 0.59
N LEU A 150 11.31 -13.99 1.63
CA LEU A 150 10.70 -14.60 2.81
C LEU A 150 9.84 -13.61 3.59
N GLU A 151 10.30 -12.36 3.73
CA GLU A 151 9.53 -11.26 4.32
C GLU A 151 8.29 -10.93 3.49
N LEU A 152 8.39 -10.93 2.15
CA LEU A 152 7.25 -10.69 1.27
C LEU A 152 6.19 -11.80 1.36
N VAL A 153 6.63 -13.06 1.41
CA VAL A 153 5.72 -14.21 1.61
C VAL A 153 5.03 -14.11 2.97
N GLN A 154 5.75 -13.74 4.03
CA GLN A 154 5.13 -13.47 5.33
C GLN A 154 4.11 -12.33 5.26
N LEU A 155 4.41 -11.25 4.55
CA LEU A 155 3.48 -10.15 4.31
C LEU A 155 2.18 -10.61 3.63
N MET A 156 2.30 -11.44 2.59
CA MET A 156 1.16 -12.05 1.89
C MET A 156 0.35 -12.98 2.78
N LEU A 157 1.00 -13.66 3.73
CA LEU A 157 0.35 -14.57 4.68
C LEU A 157 -0.28 -13.84 5.89
N VAL A 158 0.20 -12.65 6.26
CA VAL A 158 -0.25 -11.90 7.45
C VAL A 158 -1.31 -10.83 7.11
N LEU A 159 -1.26 -10.23 5.91
CA LEU A 159 -2.29 -9.30 5.45
C LEU A 159 -3.73 -9.86 5.24
N PRO A 160 -4.02 -11.18 5.18
CA PRO A 160 -5.37 -11.68 4.98
C PRO A 160 -6.37 -11.34 6.11
N ILE A 161 -5.94 -10.87 7.27
CA ILE A 161 -6.83 -10.78 8.45
C ILE A 161 -7.44 -9.39 8.65
N SER A 162 -6.86 -8.33 8.07
CA SER A 162 -7.26 -6.94 8.39
C SER A 162 -8.41 -6.38 7.54
N ALA A 163 -8.83 -7.04 6.46
CA ALA A 163 -9.85 -6.50 5.55
C ALA A 163 -11.29 -6.96 5.85
N ALA A 164 -11.50 -7.77 6.89
CA ALA A 164 -12.81 -8.36 7.23
C ALA A 164 -13.33 -8.00 8.63
N GLN A 165 -12.93 -6.85 9.19
CA GLN A 165 -13.59 -6.26 10.36
C GLN A 165 -13.75 -4.75 10.19
N CYS A 166 -14.70 -4.35 9.36
CA CYS A 166 -15.44 -3.09 9.45
C CYS A 166 -16.90 -3.37 9.07
#